data_AF-A0A7S2EUF6-F1
#
_entry.id   AF-A0A7S2EUF6-F1
#
_cell.length_a   1.000
_cell.length_b   1.000
_cell.length_c   1.000
_cell.angle_alpha   90.00
_cell.angle_beta   90.00
_cell.angle_gamma   90.00
#
_symmetry.space_group_name_H-M   'P 1'
#
loop_
_entity.id
_entity.type
_entity.pdbx_description
1 polymer ?
#
loop_
_entity_poly.entity_id
_entity_poly.type
_entity_poly.pdbx_seq_one_letter_code
_entity_poly.pdbx_strand_id
1 'polypeptide(L)'
;LSPAPTPMRASPAAFAALIAAAAPVAPFGFAFAPVPAGRHSRRRCRSAIVRGSSASFVGVPATATTTTTTSTTTTTKPFPSALRSAIADEAAETNADADAASPSDDPSTSSSSTTMSTSVLRSVSSSSKSSLEWGRTFDLTGSETTLHAVFSGIRNAAILGSRKGAAPFVLRDGEVMESLKKGGEGDEDEEFESAKGFFTYEDLCDAVRDDFLDADRGSTDNRRGWKVAAVSKPRGDSFDDARMTKEEIDSALEKGTVILSAAGAHIPKLAGATLACTDASSLPCAANLYVTAAGKRTSAPPHTDRQDVVVVQTQGRKHWRVYGPPDAGRDPDADPFARGKGDDDLPLPSLEDGRLGCEKLLDVTLEPGDVLFIPAAFPHTTDTVLSGDRPEETSLHLTFNFDTHVWDLDYLSARRLALRRAGVRDAALGRERDDENRYTGKCNEVTGEVRGELFGALPLGLLDEDNDEEDDEDNKDAAAPALVEETATELERIARALDPNTASLVPPQIWTEIVMALRTQGLALMDVHRDMYLAAVEEGRTRRAEDEMTAHLGGG
;
A
#
# COMPACT_ATOMS: atom_id res chain seq x y z
N LEU A 1 -7.13 56.98 12.50
CA LEU A 1 -7.80 55.96 11.67
C LEU A 1 -6.72 55.08 11.07
N SER A 2 -6.37 53.98 11.75
CA SER A 2 -5.42 52.97 11.26
C SER A 2 -6.19 51.66 11.05
N PRO A 3 -5.86 50.88 10.01
CA PRO A 3 -6.61 49.68 9.66
C PRO A 3 -6.23 48.51 10.58
N ALA A 4 -7.20 47.61 10.79
CA ALA A 4 -7.05 46.36 11.53
C ALA A 4 -6.13 45.37 10.77
N PRO A 5 -5.43 44.46 11.48
CA PRO A 5 -4.56 43.48 10.84
C PRO A 5 -5.37 42.38 10.13
N THR A 6 -4.92 42.03 8.92
CA THR A 6 -5.39 40.93 8.10
C THR A 6 -5.08 39.58 8.78
N PRO A 7 -6.00 38.60 8.79
CA PRO A 7 -5.68 37.25 9.26
C PRO A 7 -4.74 36.54 8.28
N MET A 8 -3.66 35.94 8.79
CA MET A 8 -2.81 35.01 8.03
C MET A 8 -3.66 33.83 7.56
N ARG A 9 -3.73 33.63 6.23
CA ARG A 9 -4.14 32.36 5.62
C ARG A 9 -3.09 31.31 5.99
N ALA A 10 -3.50 30.24 6.65
CA ALA A 10 -2.72 29.00 6.63
C ALA A 10 -2.69 28.47 5.19
N SER A 11 -1.56 27.95 4.73
CA SER A 11 -1.48 27.36 3.39
C SER A 11 -2.24 26.03 3.34
N PRO A 12 -2.78 25.63 2.17
CA PRO A 12 -3.41 24.33 1.96
C PRO A 12 -2.53 23.15 2.41
N ALA A 13 -1.21 23.27 2.27
CA ALA A 13 -0.23 22.27 2.71
C ALA A 13 -0.30 21.96 4.23
N ALA A 14 -0.65 22.94 5.07
CA ALA A 14 -0.81 22.72 6.51
C ALA A 14 -2.10 21.93 6.85
N PHE A 15 -3.10 21.95 5.96
CA PHE A 15 -4.32 21.15 6.09
C PHE A 15 -4.11 19.73 5.55
N ALA A 16 -3.38 19.59 4.43
CA ALA A 16 -2.97 18.30 3.88
C ALA A 16 -2.04 17.51 4.83
N ALA A 17 -1.10 18.17 5.51
CA ALA A 17 -0.22 17.53 6.50
C ALA A 17 -0.97 16.99 7.74
N LEU A 18 -2.10 17.60 8.11
CA LEU A 18 -2.93 17.14 9.23
C LEU A 18 -3.73 15.87 8.87
N ILE A 19 -4.00 15.66 7.58
CA ILE A 19 -4.75 14.52 7.02
C ILE A 19 -3.79 13.38 6.64
N ALA A 20 -2.62 13.68 6.08
CA ALA A 20 -1.55 12.71 5.83
C ALA A 20 -1.02 12.07 7.13
N ALA A 21 -1.03 12.81 8.25
CA ALA A 21 -0.72 12.27 9.58
C ALA A 21 -1.81 11.34 10.15
N ALA A 22 -2.99 11.28 9.52
CA ALA A 22 -4.09 10.38 9.87
C ALA A 22 -4.17 9.14 8.95
N ALA A 23 -3.38 9.08 7.88
CA ALA A 23 -3.09 7.81 7.20
C ALA A 23 -2.26 6.94 8.14
N PRO A 24 -2.63 5.67 8.40
CA PRO A 24 -1.85 4.83 9.28
C PRO A 24 -0.51 4.54 8.61
N VAL A 25 0.53 5.23 9.09
CA VAL A 25 1.86 4.65 9.15
C VAL A 25 1.69 3.28 9.79
N ALA A 26 2.19 2.22 9.13
CA ALA A 26 2.28 0.89 9.72
C ALA A 26 2.83 0.98 11.16
N PRO A 27 2.34 0.14 12.09
CA PRO A 27 1.93 0.59 13.41
C PRO A 27 3.11 0.96 14.32
N PHE A 28 3.08 2.18 14.84
CA PHE A 28 3.57 2.48 16.19
C PHE A 28 2.45 3.19 16.93
N GLY A 29 1.71 2.43 17.74
CA GLY A 29 0.50 2.89 18.38
C GLY A 29 0.72 4.02 19.38
N PHE A 30 -0.20 4.99 19.39
CA PHE A 30 -0.68 5.68 20.59
C PHE A 30 -2.10 6.21 20.34
N ALA A 31 -3.03 5.81 21.21
CA ALA A 31 -4.43 6.18 21.16
C ALA A 31 -4.68 7.65 21.51
N PHE A 32 -5.65 8.29 20.84
CA PHE A 32 -6.31 9.49 21.34
C PHE A 32 -7.82 9.28 21.38
N ALA A 33 -8.38 9.31 22.58
CA ALA A 33 -9.83 9.41 22.83
C ALA A 33 -10.22 10.90 22.96
N PRO A 34 -11.39 11.34 22.44
CA PRO A 34 -11.84 12.72 22.59
C PRO A 34 -12.54 12.94 23.94
N VAL A 35 -12.20 14.04 24.61
CA VAL A 35 -12.94 14.58 25.77
C VAL A 35 -13.80 15.77 25.30
N PRO A 36 -15.07 15.90 25.73
CA PRO A 36 -16.04 16.80 25.10
C PRO A 36 -15.84 18.28 25.45
N ALA A 37 -16.27 19.12 24.51
CA ALA A 37 -16.17 20.57 24.53
C ALA A 37 -16.92 21.25 25.69
N GLY A 38 -16.21 22.13 26.42
CA GLY A 38 -16.76 23.00 27.45
C GLY A 38 -16.46 24.48 27.17
N ARG A 39 -17.53 25.21 26.82
CA ARG A 39 -17.82 26.67 26.92
C ARG A 39 -16.68 27.72 26.92
N HIS A 40 -16.88 28.68 26.02
CA HIS A 40 -16.25 30.01 25.94
C HIS A 40 -15.97 30.73 27.27
N SER A 41 -14.77 31.33 27.39
CA SER A 41 -14.65 32.74 27.80
C SER A 41 -13.37 33.39 27.28
N ARG A 42 -13.52 34.58 26.70
CA ARG A 42 -12.45 35.46 26.21
C ARG A 42 -11.72 36.13 27.39
N ARG A 43 -10.38 36.11 27.43
CA ARG A 43 -9.58 37.21 27.98
C ARG A 43 -8.26 37.41 27.22
N ARG A 44 -7.99 38.68 26.91
CA ARG A 44 -6.81 39.23 26.22
C ARG A 44 -5.63 39.46 27.17
N CYS A 45 -4.45 39.65 26.54
CA CYS A 45 -3.20 40.28 27.02
C CYS A 45 -2.28 39.38 27.86
N ARG A 46 -0.95 39.38 27.73
CA ARG A 46 0.03 40.30 27.13
C ARG A 46 1.37 39.55 26.98
N SER A 47 2.19 40.00 26.05
CA SER A 47 3.61 39.66 25.89
C SER A 47 4.44 39.99 27.14
N ALA A 48 5.39 39.14 27.49
CA ALA A 48 6.60 39.54 28.21
C ALA A 48 7.75 38.55 27.92
N ILE A 49 8.77 39.08 27.25
CA ILE A 49 10.12 38.52 27.16
C ILE A 49 10.83 38.84 28.48
N VAL A 50 11.41 37.84 29.16
CA VAL A 50 12.49 38.04 30.15
C VAL A 50 13.50 36.89 30.04
N ARG A 51 14.77 37.25 29.85
CA ARG A 51 15.99 36.43 29.98
C ARG A 51 16.44 36.35 31.45
N GLY A 52 17.14 35.26 31.81
CA GLY A 52 18.04 35.14 32.98
C GLY A 52 17.88 33.79 33.71
N SER A 53 18.75 32.79 33.51
CA SER A 53 20.08 32.58 34.12
C SER A 53 20.07 31.72 35.40
N SER A 54 20.51 30.45 35.23
CA SER A 54 21.49 29.68 36.04
C SER A 54 21.50 29.70 37.58
N ALA A 55 21.32 28.50 38.19
CA ALA A 55 22.12 27.86 39.28
C ALA A 55 21.41 26.55 39.69
N SER A 56 21.92 25.34 39.40
CA SER A 56 23.01 24.57 40.03
C SER A 56 22.71 23.93 41.40
N PHE A 57 22.60 22.59 41.36
CA PHE A 57 23.24 21.57 42.23
C PHE A 57 22.72 21.27 43.65
N VAL A 58 22.26 20.02 43.85
CA VAL A 58 22.78 18.92 44.74
C VAL A 58 22.12 17.61 44.23
N GLY A 59 22.74 16.44 44.01
CA GLY A 59 24.09 15.95 44.24
C GLY A 59 24.09 14.56 44.91
N VAL A 60 24.06 13.47 44.10
CA VAL A 60 24.91 12.23 44.22
C VAL A 60 24.57 11.23 45.38
N PRO A 61 24.95 9.91 45.40
CA PRO A 61 25.72 9.07 44.45
C PRO A 61 25.14 7.69 44.05
N ALA A 62 25.75 7.16 42.98
CA ALA A 62 25.96 5.73 42.76
C ALA A 62 27.18 5.20 43.54
N THR A 63 27.12 3.96 44.00
CA THR A 63 28.30 3.20 44.47
C THR A 63 28.25 1.77 43.94
N ALA A 64 29.25 1.44 43.12
CA ALA A 64 29.70 0.06 42.88
C ALA A 64 30.71 -0.32 43.98
N THR A 65 30.68 -1.58 44.43
CA THR A 65 31.82 -2.17 45.16
C THR A 65 31.90 -3.66 44.89
N THR A 66 33.04 -4.05 44.33
CA THR A 66 33.54 -5.39 44.12
C THR A 66 34.05 -5.98 45.44
N THR A 67 33.89 -7.29 45.68
CA THR A 67 34.81 -8.01 46.57
C THR A 67 34.95 -9.48 46.14
N THR A 68 36.20 -9.93 46.18
CA THR A 68 36.79 -11.15 45.66
C THR A 68 36.88 -12.21 46.75
N THR A 69 36.74 -13.51 46.41
CA THR A 69 37.49 -14.59 47.10
C THR A 69 37.79 -15.78 46.17
N THR A 70 39.08 -16.11 46.16
CA THR A 70 39.95 -17.15 45.57
C THR A 70 39.50 -18.63 45.71
N SER A 71 39.58 -19.43 44.61
CA SER A 71 40.54 -20.53 44.24
C SER A 71 40.34 -21.87 44.97
N THR A 72 40.38 -23.07 44.36
CA THR A 72 41.55 -23.70 43.68
C THR A 72 41.20 -24.99 42.90
N THR A 73 41.81 -25.18 41.71
CA THR A 73 42.35 -26.41 41.02
C THR A 73 41.47 -27.67 40.80
N THR A 74 41.52 -28.43 39.68
CA THR A 74 42.70 -28.90 38.90
C THR A 74 42.28 -29.58 37.55
N THR A 75 43.01 -29.27 36.44
CA THR A 75 43.56 -30.16 35.36
C THR A 75 42.64 -31.14 34.57
N THR A 76 42.76 -31.44 33.25
CA THR A 76 43.74 -31.20 32.16
C THR A 76 43.24 -31.81 30.81
N LYS A 77 43.34 -31.05 29.69
CA LYS A 77 43.93 -31.40 28.34
C LYS A 77 43.29 -32.49 27.41
N PRO A 78 43.66 -32.60 26.08
CA PRO A 78 42.92 -31.98 24.94
C PRO A 78 42.78 -32.89 23.65
N PHE A 79 42.23 -32.33 22.55
CA PHE A 79 42.37 -32.56 21.06
C PHE A 79 43.06 -33.85 20.50
N PRO A 80 42.75 -34.36 19.27
CA PRO A 80 42.94 -33.60 18.01
C PRO A 80 42.13 -34.00 16.75
N SER A 81 42.33 -33.18 15.70
CA SER A 81 41.97 -33.35 14.29
C SER A 81 43.02 -34.12 13.45
N ALA A 82 42.54 -34.68 12.33
CA ALA A 82 43.22 -35.03 11.07
C ALA A 82 43.88 -36.42 10.89
N LEU A 83 43.44 -37.17 9.86
CA LEU A 83 44.30 -37.64 8.75
C LEU A 83 43.50 -38.15 7.52
N ARG A 84 44.12 -37.97 6.33
CA ARG A 84 43.70 -38.35 4.97
C ARG A 84 44.04 -39.80 4.60
N SER A 85 43.38 -40.35 3.57
CA SER A 85 43.90 -41.18 2.44
C SER A 85 42.71 -41.67 1.60
N ALA A 86 42.42 -41.18 0.39
CA ALA A 86 43.03 -41.46 -0.92
C ALA A 86 42.88 -42.92 -1.42
N ILE A 87 42.05 -43.13 -2.46
CA ILE A 87 42.27 -44.01 -3.63
C ILE A 87 41.62 -43.32 -4.84
N ALA A 88 42.36 -43.28 -5.95
CA ALA A 88 42.03 -42.72 -7.26
C ALA A 88 41.70 -43.84 -8.27
N ASP A 89 41.01 -43.48 -9.36
CA ASP A 89 41.36 -43.77 -10.77
C ASP A 89 40.17 -43.38 -11.68
N GLU A 90 40.37 -42.39 -12.57
CA GLU A 90 40.46 -42.49 -14.05
C GLU A 90 39.10 -42.71 -14.74
N ALA A 91 38.69 -42.11 -15.86
CA ALA A 91 39.13 -41.12 -16.84
C ALA A 91 37.80 -40.80 -17.64
N ALA A 92 37.58 -39.84 -18.53
CA ALA A 92 38.42 -39.15 -19.51
C ALA A 92 37.63 -37.95 -20.06
N GLU A 93 38.36 -37.02 -20.66
CA GLU A 93 37.89 -35.85 -21.43
C GLU A 93 37.09 -36.25 -22.68
N THR A 94 36.10 -35.42 -23.04
CA THR A 94 35.88 -34.99 -24.43
C THR A 94 35.22 -33.61 -24.46
N ASN A 95 35.87 -32.67 -25.16
CA ASN A 95 35.29 -31.39 -25.59
C ASN A 95 34.32 -31.61 -26.77
N ALA A 96 33.19 -30.90 -26.76
CA ALA A 96 32.52 -30.45 -27.98
C ALA A 96 31.56 -29.29 -27.66
N ASP A 97 31.70 -28.19 -28.41
CA ASP A 97 30.77 -27.07 -28.51
C ASP A 97 29.33 -27.50 -28.83
N ALA A 98 28.33 -26.82 -28.25
CA ALA A 98 27.04 -26.51 -28.89
C ALA A 98 26.15 -25.63 -27.99
N ASP A 99 25.94 -24.40 -28.46
CA ASP A 99 24.72 -23.58 -28.47
C ASP A 99 23.61 -23.69 -27.40
N ALA A 100 23.24 -22.49 -26.97
CA ALA A 100 21.99 -22.00 -26.40
C ALA A 100 20.72 -22.86 -26.52
N ALA A 101 20.02 -23.03 -25.39
CA ALA A 101 18.56 -23.06 -25.32
C ALA A 101 18.07 -22.69 -23.91
N SER A 102 17.17 -21.71 -23.84
CA SER A 102 16.47 -21.21 -22.65
C SER A 102 15.60 -22.29 -21.98
N PRO A 103 15.38 -22.26 -20.66
CA PRO A 103 14.42 -23.16 -20.03
C PRO A 103 12.99 -22.66 -20.27
N SER A 104 12.19 -23.55 -20.85
CA SER A 104 10.79 -23.43 -21.20
C SER A 104 9.85 -23.40 -19.99
N ASP A 105 8.75 -22.67 -20.16
CA ASP A 105 7.60 -22.53 -19.25
C ASP A 105 7.00 -23.86 -18.78
N ASP A 106 6.70 -23.95 -17.47
CA ASP A 106 5.93 -25.02 -16.84
C ASP A 106 4.42 -24.65 -16.90
N PRO A 107 3.51 -25.48 -17.46
CA PRO A 107 2.16 -25.03 -17.82
C PRO A 107 1.11 -25.11 -16.70
N SER A 108 1.48 -25.51 -15.48
CA SER A 108 0.47 -25.89 -14.47
C SER A 108 -0.02 -24.76 -13.56
N THR A 109 0.72 -23.66 -13.43
CA THR A 109 0.36 -22.47 -12.62
C THR A 109 -0.20 -21.29 -13.43
N SER A 110 -0.19 -21.34 -14.77
CA SER A 110 -0.53 -20.17 -15.61
C SER A 110 -2.02 -19.98 -15.93
N SER A 111 -2.87 -21.00 -15.73
CA SER A 111 -4.24 -20.97 -16.26
C SER A 111 -5.20 -20.00 -15.54
N SER A 112 -5.09 -19.85 -14.22
CA SER A 112 -5.97 -18.97 -13.42
C SER A 112 -5.60 -17.50 -13.56
N SER A 113 -4.30 -17.18 -13.48
CA SER A 113 -3.76 -15.83 -13.69
C SER A 113 -4.13 -15.30 -15.07
N THR A 114 -3.97 -16.12 -16.13
CA THR A 114 -4.35 -15.78 -17.51
C THR A 114 -5.86 -15.56 -17.65
N THR A 115 -6.69 -16.34 -16.94
CA THR A 115 -8.15 -16.18 -16.97
C THR A 115 -8.59 -14.87 -16.33
N MET A 116 -8.02 -14.51 -15.18
CA MET A 116 -8.35 -13.26 -14.49
C MET A 116 -7.90 -12.05 -15.30
N SER A 117 -6.65 -12.04 -15.81
CA SER A 117 -6.16 -10.99 -16.70
C SER A 117 -7.09 -10.79 -17.90
N THR A 118 -7.55 -11.87 -18.53
CA THR A 118 -8.48 -11.78 -19.68
C THR A 118 -9.83 -11.17 -19.29
N SER A 119 -10.37 -11.52 -18.11
CA SER A 119 -11.63 -10.95 -17.60
C SER A 119 -11.48 -9.46 -17.34
N VAL A 120 -10.39 -9.06 -16.69
CA VAL A 120 -10.04 -7.67 -16.40
C VAL A 120 -9.87 -6.90 -17.70
N LEU A 121 -9.08 -7.39 -18.67
CA LEU A 121 -8.87 -6.73 -19.97
C LEU A 121 -10.18 -6.52 -20.75
N ARG A 122 -11.14 -7.45 -20.65
CA ARG A 122 -12.47 -7.28 -21.24
C ARG A 122 -13.23 -6.15 -20.53
N SER A 123 -13.13 -6.07 -19.21
CA SER A 123 -13.77 -5.00 -18.43
C SER A 123 -13.10 -3.63 -18.63
N VAL A 124 -11.79 -3.60 -18.85
CA VAL A 124 -11.05 -2.38 -19.26
C VAL A 124 -11.65 -1.87 -20.58
N SER A 125 -11.82 -2.76 -21.56
CA SER A 125 -12.44 -2.42 -22.85
C SER A 125 -13.86 -1.88 -22.69
N SER A 126 -14.70 -2.49 -21.85
CA SER A 126 -16.06 -1.97 -21.60
C SER A 126 -16.09 -0.64 -20.85
N SER A 127 -15.03 -0.31 -20.11
CA SER A 127 -14.92 0.93 -19.32
C SER A 127 -14.26 2.08 -20.09
N SER A 128 -13.81 1.86 -21.34
CA SER A 128 -13.10 2.87 -22.13
C SER A 128 -13.89 4.17 -22.26
N LYS A 129 -15.17 4.09 -22.62
CA LYS A 129 -16.00 5.28 -22.87
C LYS A 129 -16.21 6.14 -21.62
N SER A 130 -16.61 5.51 -20.50
CA SER A 130 -16.80 6.22 -19.23
C SER A 130 -15.49 6.78 -18.70
N SER A 131 -14.36 6.10 -18.94
CA SER A 131 -13.04 6.60 -18.54
C SER A 131 -12.62 7.84 -19.33
N LEU A 132 -12.89 7.89 -20.64
CA LEU A 132 -12.67 9.10 -21.45
C LEU A 132 -13.52 10.26 -20.97
N GLU A 133 -14.79 10.01 -20.63
CA GLU A 133 -15.68 11.02 -20.06
C GLU A 133 -15.20 11.53 -18.69
N TRP A 134 -14.73 10.62 -17.83
CA TRP A 134 -14.08 10.98 -16.57
C TRP A 134 -12.84 11.87 -16.83
N GLY A 135 -11.97 11.47 -17.75
CA GLY A 135 -10.76 12.23 -18.10
C GLY A 135 -11.09 13.65 -18.56
N ARG A 136 -12.14 13.83 -19.38
CA ARG A 136 -12.61 15.16 -19.81
C ARG A 136 -13.15 15.99 -18.65
N THR A 137 -13.91 15.37 -17.75
CA THR A 137 -14.50 16.06 -16.60
C THR A 137 -13.44 16.71 -15.73
N PHE A 138 -12.29 16.04 -15.60
CA PHE A 138 -11.19 16.53 -14.79
C PHE A 138 -10.04 17.13 -15.59
N ASP A 139 -10.10 17.24 -16.92
CA ASP A 139 -8.94 17.66 -17.73
C ASP A 139 -7.67 16.83 -17.39
N LEU A 140 -7.85 15.51 -17.34
CA LEU A 140 -6.87 14.46 -17.02
C LEU A 140 -6.90 13.40 -18.14
N THR A 141 -6.40 13.76 -19.32
CA THR A 141 -6.36 12.90 -20.53
C THR A 141 -5.10 12.03 -20.58
N GLY A 142 -5.04 11.07 -21.52
CA GLY A 142 -3.83 10.26 -21.74
C GLY A 142 -3.65 9.15 -20.71
N SER A 143 -2.51 9.12 -20.01
CA SER A 143 -2.15 8.04 -19.09
C SER A 143 -3.08 7.95 -17.88
N GLU A 144 -3.57 9.06 -17.34
CA GLU A 144 -4.52 9.08 -16.23
C GLU A 144 -5.84 8.42 -16.61
N THR A 145 -6.34 8.69 -17.82
CA THR A 145 -7.56 8.06 -18.37
C THR A 145 -7.35 6.56 -18.58
N THR A 146 -6.17 6.16 -19.08
CA THR A 146 -5.78 4.74 -19.19
C THR A 146 -5.82 4.06 -17.82
N LEU A 147 -5.24 4.69 -16.80
CA LEU A 147 -5.21 4.16 -15.44
C LEU A 147 -6.61 4.08 -14.84
N HIS A 148 -7.47 5.08 -15.04
CA HIS A 148 -8.87 5.02 -14.65
C HIS A 148 -9.56 3.77 -15.22
N ALA A 149 -9.42 3.52 -16.53
CA ALA A 149 -10.01 2.36 -17.18
C ALA A 149 -9.45 1.02 -16.64
N VAL A 150 -8.15 0.97 -16.35
CA VAL A 150 -7.51 -0.20 -15.70
C VAL A 150 -8.10 -0.44 -14.32
N PHE A 151 -8.20 0.58 -13.47
CA PHE A 151 -8.76 0.45 -12.13
C PHE A 151 -10.24 0.05 -12.18
N SER A 152 -11.05 0.61 -13.09
CA SER A 152 -12.43 0.18 -13.31
C SER A 152 -12.50 -1.28 -13.73
N GLY A 153 -11.63 -1.71 -14.65
CA GLY A 153 -11.56 -3.11 -15.08
C GLY A 153 -11.20 -4.07 -13.95
N ILE A 154 -10.27 -3.67 -13.07
CA ILE A 154 -9.90 -4.44 -11.87
C ILE A 154 -11.09 -4.48 -10.91
N ARG A 155 -11.72 -3.35 -10.59
CA ARG A 155 -12.89 -3.26 -9.71
C ARG A 155 -14.00 -4.24 -10.15
N ASN A 156 -14.28 -4.29 -11.45
CA ASN A 156 -15.41 -5.04 -11.99
C ASN A 156 -15.16 -6.56 -12.11
N ALA A 157 -13.90 -7.00 -12.13
CA ALA A 157 -13.56 -8.39 -12.45
C ALA A 157 -12.70 -9.09 -11.39
N ALA A 158 -11.87 -8.37 -10.64
CA ALA A 158 -10.96 -8.95 -9.66
C ALA A 158 -11.68 -9.29 -8.35
N ILE A 159 -11.14 -10.27 -7.63
CA ILE A 159 -11.59 -10.63 -6.29
C ILE A 159 -10.57 -10.06 -5.31
N LEU A 160 -11.03 -9.18 -4.41
CA LEU A 160 -10.20 -8.53 -3.40
C LEU A 160 -9.92 -9.42 -2.19
N GLY A 161 -8.81 -9.12 -1.52
CA GLY A 161 -8.35 -9.69 -0.27
C GLY A 161 -8.01 -11.18 -0.35
N SER A 162 -8.19 -11.88 0.77
CA SER A 162 -7.89 -13.31 0.90
C SER A 162 -9.09 -14.22 0.60
N ARG A 163 -10.12 -13.73 -0.11
CA ARG A 163 -11.29 -14.53 -0.46
C ARG A 163 -10.90 -15.66 -1.42
N LYS A 164 -11.64 -16.77 -1.38
CA LYS A 164 -11.41 -17.90 -2.28
C LYS A 164 -11.52 -17.45 -3.73
N GLY A 165 -10.47 -17.70 -4.52
CA GLY A 165 -10.39 -17.31 -5.93
C GLY A 165 -9.64 -15.99 -6.17
N ALA A 166 -9.31 -15.23 -5.12
CA ALA A 166 -8.36 -14.12 -5.24
C ALA A 166 -6.99 -14.65 -5.68
N ALA A 167 -6.38 -14.00 -6.67
CA ALA A 167 -5.10 -14.39 -7.22
C ALA A 167 -4.39 -13.17 -7.83
N PRO A 168 -3.05 -13.12 -7.78
CA PRO A 168 -2.30 -12.09 -8.46
C PRO A 168 -2.34 -12.31 -9.99
N PHE A 169 -2.32 -11.21 -10.73
CA PHE A 169 -2.32 -11.25 -12.20
C PHE A 169 -1.59 -10.04 -12.78
N VAL A 170 -1.12 -10.20 -14.01
CA VAL A 170 -0.40 -9.15 -14.75
C VAL A 170 -1.19 -8.78 -16.00
N LEU A 171 -1.25 -7.48 -16.28
CA LEU A 171 -1.72 -6.92 -17.53
C LEU A 171 -0.52 -6.33 -18.25
N ARG A 172 -0.23 -6.79 -19.47
CA ARG A 172 0.87 -6.20 -20.26
C ARG A 172 0.43 -4.90 -20.89
N ASP A 173 1.35 -3.95 -20.99
CA ASP A 173 1.09 -2.63 -21.60
C ASP A 173 0.37 -2.75 -22.95
N GLY A 174 0.92 -3.55 -23.86
CA GLY A 174 0.34 -3.75 -25.20
C GLY A 174 -1.07 -4.35 -25.18
N GLU A 175 -1.38 -5.23 -24.23
CA GLU A 175 -2.70 -5.84 -24.08
C GLU A 175 -3.72 -4.83 -23.55
N VAL A 176 -3.33 -4.00 -22.58
CA VAL A 176 -4.14 -2.89 -22.06
C VAL A 176 -4.48 -1.91 -23.19
N MET A 177 -3.47 -1.47 -23.94
CA MET A 177 -3.67 -0.53 -25.04
C MET A 177 -4.52 -1.12 -26.16
N GLU A 178 -4.36 -2.41 -26.48
CA GLU A 178 -5.22 -3.09 -27.46
C GLU A 178 -6.68 -3.20 -26.97
N SER A 179 -6.90 -3.52 -25.69
CA SER A 179 -8.24 -3.58 -25.09
C SER A 179 -8.95 -2.23 -25.13
N LEU A 180 -8.23 -1.16 -24.81
CA LEU A 180 -8.77 0.20 -24.82
C LEU A 180 -9.18 0.62 -26.25
N LYS A 181 -8.36 0.29 -27.25
CA LYS A 181 -8.66 0.52 -28.68
C LYS A 181 -9.89 -0.23 -29.16
N LYS A 182 -10.14 -1.45 -28.65
CA LYS A 182 -11.36 -2.22 -28.98
C LYS A 182 -12.62 -1.62 -28.35
N GLY A 183 -12.48 -0.94 -27.22
CA GLY A 183 -13.60 -0.35 -26.46
C GLY A 183 -13.98 1.07 -26.88
N GLY A 184 -13.07 1.78 -27.56
CA GLY A 184 -13.28 3.16 -28.01
C GLY A 184 -13.82 3.25 -29.43
N GLU A 185 -15.10 3.62 -29.58
CA GLU A 185 -15.63 4.33 -30.76
C GLU A 185 -15.62 5.85 -30.47
N GLY A 186 -14.46 6.41 -30.08
CA GLY A 186 -14.30 7.83 -29.74
C GLY A 186 -13.85 8.68 -30.93
N ASP A 187 -14.04 10.00 -30.85
CA ASP A 187 -13.52 10.99 -31.82
C ASP A 187 -12.02 10.79 -32.11
N GLU A 188 -11.60 11.07 -33.34
CA GLU A 188 -10.25 10.79 -33.87
C GLU A 188 -9.10 11.51 -33.13
N ASP A 189 -9.41 12.48 -32.27
CA ASP A 189 -8.45 13.41 -31.67
C ASP A 189 -8.06 13.09 -30.20
N GLU A 190 -8.72 12.15 -29.52
CA GLU A 190 -8.45 11.82 -28.11
C GLU A 190 -8.09 10.33 -27.94
N GLU A 191 -6.81 10.05 -27.70
CA GLU A 191 -6.29 8.69 -27.55
C GLU A 191 -5.85 8.40 -26.10
N PHE A 192 -6.07 7.16 -25.67
CA PHE A 192 -5.41 6.63 -24.48
C PHE A 192 -3.90 6.64 -24.67
N GLU A 193 -3.16 7.01 -23.62
CA GLU A 193 -1.70 6.91 -23.60
C GLU A 193 -1.24 5.83 -22.62
N SER A 194 -0.15 5.15 -22.96
CA SER A 194 0.46 4.16 -22.06
C SER A 194 0.91 4.82 -20.76
N ALA A 195 0.88 4.07 -19.65
CA ALA A 195 1.48 4.51 -18.39
C ALA A 195 3.03 4.41 -18.38
N LYS A 196 3.62 3.92 -19.48
CA LYS A 196 5.07 3.89 -19.69
C LYS A 196 5.64 5.30 -19.66
N GLY A 197 6.60 5.54 -18.78
CA GLY A 197 7.23 6.85 -18.61
C GLY A 197 6.33 7.89 -17.95
N PHE A 198 5.15 7.50 -17.42
CA PHE A 198 4.23 8.43 -16.76
C PHE A 198 4.89 9.21 -15.63
N PHE A 199 5.71 8.52 -14.82
CA PHE A 199 6.53 9.14 -13.78
C PHE A 199 7.93 8.52 -13.79
N THR A 200 8.95 9.38 -13.87
CA THR A 200 10.36 9.00 -14.06
C THR A 200 11.23 9.49 -12.90
N TYR A 201 12.50 9.06 -12.89
CA TYR A 201 13.47 9.54 -11.92
C TYR A 201 13.74 11.05 -12.04
N GLU A 202 13.62 11.60 -13.26
CA GLU A 202 13.74 13.04 -13.49
C GLU A 202 12.58 13.79 -12.84
N ASP A 203 11.34 13.29 -13.00
CA ASP A 203 10.17 13.85 -12.32
C ASP A 203 10.31 13.83 -10.80
N LEU A 204 10.90 12.75 -10.23
CA LEU A 204 11.21 12.71 -8.80
C LEU A 204 12.23 13.79 -8.41
N CYS A 205 13.29 13.96 -9.21
CA CYS A 205 14.30 14.98 -8.94
C CYS A 205 13.70 16.39 -8.96
N ASP A 206 12.74 16.64 -9.86
CA ASP A 206 12.02 17.89 -9.94
C ASP A 206 11.09 18.08 -8.73
N ALA A 207 10.29 17.07 -8.39
CA ALA A 207 9.41 17.11 -7.22
C ALA A 207 10.17 17.39 -5.90
N VAL A 208 11.35 16.80 -5.74
CA VAL A 208 12.24 17.01 -4.58
C VAL A 208 12.93 18.38 -4.59
N ARG A 209 13.04 19.01 -5.76
CA ARG A 209 13.51 20.39 -5.89
C ARG A 209 12.44 21.37 -5.47
N ASP A 210 11.21 21.08 -5.83
CA ASP A 210 10.09 22.01 -5.72
C ASP A 210 9.38 21.95 -4.37
N ASP A 211 9.49 20.85 -3.61
CA ASP A 211 8.74 20.67 -2.37
C ASP A 211 9.49 19.96 -1.23
N PHE A 212 8.90 20.02 -0.04
CA PHE A 212 9.27 19.19 1.10
C PHE A 212 8.67 17.80 0.97
N LEU A 213 9.49 16.86 0.50
CA LEU A 213 9.13 15.45 0.43
C LEU A 213 9.88 14.65 1.49
N ASP A 214 9.13 13.82 2.21
CA ASP A 214 9.70 12.80 3.09
C ASP A 214 9.80 11.47 2.34
N ALA A 215 10.93 10.80 2.52
CA ALA A 215 11.17 9.49 1.95
C ALA A 215 11.90 8.58 2.93
N ASP A 216 11.61 7.30 2.82
CA ASP A 216 12.24 6.23 3.57
C ASP A 216 13.08 5.34 2.67
N ARG A 217 14.08 4.69 3.26
CA ARG A 217 14.88 3.67 2.60
C ARG A 217 14.63 2.30 3.23
N GLY A 218 14.15 1.36 2.41
CA GLY A 218 13.96 -0.04 2.80
C GLY A 218 15.28 -0.81 2.99
N SER A 219 15.29 -1.71 3.98
CA SER A 219 16.32 -2.73 4.14
C SER A 219 16.25 -3.79 3.03
N THR A 220 17.33 -4.57 2.88
CA THR A 220 17.50 -5.52 1.78
C THR A 220 17.76 -6.97 2.25
N ASP A 221 17.58 -7.25 3.55
CA ASP A 221 17.79 -8.59 4.10
C ASP A 221 16.54 -9.45 3.94
N ASN A 222 16.56 -10.38 2.98
CA ASN A 222 15.47 -11.33 2.70
C ASN A 222 15.23 -12.36 3.81
N ARG A 223 15.95 -12.30 4.94
CA ARG A 223 15.73 -13.18 6.09
C ARG A 223 15.02 -12.48 7.25
N ARG A 224 14.77 -11.19 7.14
CA ARG A 224 14.24 -10.36 8.21
C ARG A 224 13.00 -9.60 7.78
N GLY A 225 12.22 -9.15 8.76
CA GLY A 225 11.19 -8.15 8.53
C GLY A 225 11.75 -6.91 7.83
N TRP A 226 10.98 -6.34 6.92
CA TRP A 226 11.35 -5.16 6.18
C TRP A 226 11.38 -3.97 7.13
N LYS A 227 12.57 -3.36 7.25
CA LYS A 227 12.82 -2.19 8.09
C LYS A 227 13.08 -1.00 7.19
N VAL A 228 12.43 0.11 7.50
CA VAL A 228 12.61 1.38 6.81
C VAL A 228 13.37 2.36 7.70
N ALA A 229 14.07 3.30 7.07
CA ALA A 229 14.73 4.40 7.75
C ALA A 229 14.77 5.63 6.85
N ALA A 230 14.53 6.80 7.44
CA ALA A 230 14.47 8.06 6.70
C ALA A 230 15.71 8.26 5.81
N VAL A 231 15.48 8.68 4.56
CA VAL A 231 16.51 9.00 3.57
C VAL A 231 17.31 10.22 4.03
N SER A 232 16.62 11.23 4.53
CA SER A 232 17.20 12.47 5.04
C SER A 232 16.51 12.88 6.35
N LYS A 233 17.06 13.92 7.00
CA LYS A 233 16.39 14.64 8.07
C LYS A 233 16.42 16.11 7.70
N PRO A 234 15.38 16.90 8.01
CA PRO A 234 15.43 18.34 7.78
C PRO A 234 16.64 18.98 8.47
N ARG A 235 17.33 19.86 7.74
CA ARG A 235 18.54 20.58 8.19
C ARG A 235 18.33 22.10 8.04
N GLY A 236 19.07 22.88 8.83
CA GLY A 236 19.07 24.34 8.72
C GLY A 236 17.71 25.00 8.98
N ASP A 237 17.60 26.28 8.57
CA ASP A 237 16.43 27.13 8.84
C ASP A 237 15.74 27.63 7.55
N SER A 238 16.25 27.26 6.37
CA SER A 238 15.70 27.65 5.06
C SER A 238 15.06 26.45 4.32
N PHE A 239 14.22 26.74 3.32
CA PHE A 239 13.63 25.71 2.45
C PHE A 239 14.71 24.83 1.81
N ASP A 240 15.71 25.46 1.20
CA ASP A 240 16.79 24.76 0.49
C ASP A 240 17.68 23.94 1.42
N ASP A 241 17.88 24.39 2.67
CA ASP A 241 18.65 23.62 3.64
C ASP A 241 17.86 22.41 4.16
N ALA A 242 16.55 22.57 4.32
CA ALA A 242 15.70 21.62 5.02
C ALA A 242 15.13 20.51 4.13
N ARG A 243 14.97 20.75 2.83
CA ARG A 243 14.42 19.76 1.91
C ARG A 243 15.41 18.62 1.65
N MET A 244 14.85 17.45 1.34
CA MET A 244 15.63 16.33 0.82
C MET A 244 16.31 16.72 -0.49
N THR A 245 17.52 16.20 -0.72
CA THR A 245 18.30 16.47 -1.94
C THR A 245 18.38 15.25 -2.85
N LYS A 246 18.66 15.48 -4.13
CA LYS A 246 18.92 14.40 -5.09
C LYS A 246 20.10 13.53 -4.64
N GLU A 247 21.14 14.14 -4.08
CA GLU A 247 22.34 13.44 -3.62
C GLU A 247 22.03 12.49 -2.45
N GLU A 248 21.11 12.87 -1.56
CA GLU A 248 20.63 11.99 -0.48
C GLU A 248 19.82 10.81 -1.03
N ILE A 249 18.99 11.04 -2.06
CA ILE A 249 18.26 9.97 -2.77
C ILE A 249 19.24 9.02 -3.44
N ASP A 250 20.19 9.53 -4.23
CA ASP A 250 21.21 8.73 -4.90
C ASP A 250 21.99 7.87 -3.87
N SER A 251 22.40 8.45 -2.74
CA SER A 251 23.10 7.71 -1.67
C SER A 251 22.20 6.66 -0.98
N ALA A 252 20.90 6.90 -0.87
CA ALA A 252 19.96 5.92 -0.35
C ALA A 252 19.75 4.76 -1.32
N LEU A 253 19.68 5.04 -2.64
CA LEU A 253 19.54 4.06 -3.71
C LEU A 253 20.74 3.11 -3.82
N GLU A 254 21.94 3.54 -3.40
CA GLU A 254 23.09 2.64 -3.25
C GLU A 254 22.82 1.51 -2.25
N LYS A 255 22.00 1.76 -1.23
CA LYS A 255 21.81 0.87 -0.07
C LYS A 255 20.48 0.14 -0.06
N GLY A 256 19.48 0.57 -0.83
CA GLY A 256 18.15 -0.04 -0.85
C GLY A 256 17.17 0.67 -1.76
N THR A 257 15.89 0.42 -1.54
CA THR A 257 14.79 1.09 -2.25
C THR A 257 14.40 2.37 -1.51
N VAL A 258 14.25 3.47 -2.23
CA VAL A 258 13.66 4.72 -1.73
C VAL A 258 12.14 4.64 -1.91
N ILE A 259 11.40 5.00 -0.86
CA ILE A 259 9.95 4.84 -0.74
C ILE A 259 9.38 6.19 -0.35
N LEU A 260 8.44 6.71 -1.14
CA LEU A 260 7.64 7.87 -0.78
C LEU A 260 6.21 7.38 -0.56
N SER A 261 5.76 7.45 0.69
CA SER A 261 4.40 7.07 1.06
C SER A 261 3.42 8.19 0.73
N ALA A 262 2.20 7.83 0.31
CA ALA A 262 1.16 8.77 -0.08
C ALA A 262 1.65 9.83 -1.11
N ALA A 263 2.56 9.44 -2.00
CA ALA A 263 3.16 10.29 -3.02
C ALA A 263 2.11 11.01 -3.89
N GLY A 264 0.94 10.40 -4.13
CA GLY A 264 -0.18 11.04 -4.84
C GLY A 264 -0.72 12.31 -4.17
N ALA A 265 -0.57 12.47 -2.86
CA ALA A 265 -1.00 13.65 -2.12
C ALA A 265 0.06 14.77 -2.07
N HIS A 266 1.32 14.42 -2.33
CA HIS A 266 2.47 15.31 -2.15
C HIS A 266 3.17 15.67 -3.45
N ILE A 267 2.96 14.90 -4.52
CA ILE A 267 3.54 15.13 -5.84
C ILE A 267 2.39 15.40 -6.81
N PRO A 268 2.15 16.66 -7.22
CA PRO A 268 1.02 17.03 -8.06
C PRO A 268 0.87 16.21 -9.35
N LYS A 269 1.99 15.81 -9.98
CA LYS A 269 1.99 14.95 -11.18
C LYS A 269 1.34 13.56 -10.93
N LEU A 270 1.33 13.09 -9.69
CA LEU A 270 0.73 11.80 -9.31
C LEU A 270 -0.72 11.91 -8.83
N ALA A 271 -1.21 13.12 -8.58
CA ALA A 271 -2.54 13.34 -8.02
C ALA A 271 -3.65 12.87 -8.96
N GLY A 272 -3.53 13.14 -10.27
CA GLY A 272 -4.53 12.73 -11.26
C GLY A 272 -4.70 11.21 -11.35
N ALA A 273 -3.61 10.46 -11.39
CA ALA A 273 -3.66 8.99 -11.39
C ALA A 273 -4.19 8.42 -10.06
N THR A 274 -3.95 9.10 -8.94
CA THR A 274 -4.46 8.66 -7.63
C THR A 274 -5.95 8.99 -7.46
N LEU A 275 -6.40 10.11 -8.02
CA LEU A 275 -7.82 10.44 -8.18
C LEU A 275 -8.51 9.40 -9.07
N ALA A 276 -7.89 9.03 -10.20
CA ALA A 276 -8.40 7.97 -11.08
C ALA A 276 -8.62 6.66 -10.34
N CYS A 277 -7.69 6.27 -9.47
CA CYS A 277 -7.82 5.08 -8.61
C CYS A 277 -9.00 5.20 -7.63
N THR A 278 -9.11 6.34 -6.95
CA THR A 278 -10.15 6.63 -5.96
C THR A 278 -11.54 6.58 -6.60
N ASP A 279 -11.74 7.33 -7.69
CA ASP A 279 -13.03 7.42 -8.39
C ASP A 279 -13.41 6.09 -9.05
N ALA A 280 -12.47 5.42 -9.74
CA ALA A 280 -12.75 4.18 -10.46
C ALA A 280 -13.08 3.02 -9.52
N SER A 281 -12.41 2.93 -8.36
CA SER A 281 -12.60 1.86 -7.38
C SER A 281 -13.76 2.12 -6.42
N SER A 282 -14.15 3.38 -6.26
CA SER A 282 -15.10 3.85 -5.24
C SER A 282 -14.64 3.43 -3.84
N LEU A 283 -13.34 3.59 -3.58
CA LEU A 283 -12.70 3.34 -2.30
C LEU A 283 -11.77 4.51 -1.97
N PRO A 284 -11.49 4.76 -0.68
CA PRO A 284 -10.32 5.53 -0.30
C PRO A 284 -9.07 4.83 -0.88
N CYS A 285 -8.23 5.59 -1.57
CA CYS A 285 -7.01 5.08 -2.17
C CYS A 285 -5.84 5.99 -1.84
N ALA A 286 -4.63 5.44 -1.92
CA ALA A 286 -3.38 6.19 -1.89
C ALA A 286 -2.38 5.59 -2.89
N ALA A 287 -1.40 6.38 -3.31
CA ALA A 287 -0.31 5.94 -4.17
C ALA A 287 1.03 6.07 -3.45
N ASN A 288 1.82 4.99 -3.42
CA ASN A 288 3.20 5.00 -2.96
C ASN A 288 4.15 4.95 -4.16
N LEU A 289 5.28 5.63 -4.08
CA LEU A 289 6.33 5.59 -5.10
C LEU A 289 7.54 4.79 -4.60
N TYR A 290 8.01 3.84 -5.40
CA TYR A 290 9.18 3.01 -5.09
C TYR A 290 10.25 3.15 -6.16
N VAL A 291 11.42 3.61 -5.74
CA VAL A 291 12.59 3.82 -6.59
C VAL A 291 13.71 2.88 -6.16
N THR A 292 14.23 2.10 -7.10
CA THR A 292 15.33 1.17 -6.84
C THR A 292 16.35 1.25 -7.97
N ALA A 293 17.62 1.47 -7.63
CA ALA A 293 18.71 1.37 -8.60
C ALA A 293 18.78 -0.03 -9.24
N ALA A 294 19.36 -0.12 -10.44
CA ALA A 294 19.51 -1.38 -11.14
C ALA A 294 20.36 -2.42 -10.35
N GLY A 295 20.10 -3.70 -10.60
CA GLY A 295 20.92 -4.81 -10.08
C GLY A 295 20.91 -5.08 -8.58
N LYS A 296 19.96 -4.52 -7.82
CA LYS A 296 19.69 -4.96 -6.45
C LYS A 296 19.15 -6.38 -6.43
N ARG A 297 19.88 -7.27 -5.75
CA ARG A 297 19.45 -8.66 -5.46
C ARG A 297 18.18 -8.75 -4.59
N THR A 298 17.91 -7.68 -3.84
CA THR A 298 16.70 -7.47 -3.06
C THR A 298 16.39 -5.98 -3.08
N SER A 299 15.21 -5.62 -3.54
CA SER A 299 14.65 -4.28 -3.41
C SER A 299 13.62 -4.19 -2.28
N ALA A 300 12.78 -5.21 -2.12
CA ALA A 300 11.89 -5.38 -0.99
C ALA A 300 11.96 -6.83 -0.49
N PRO A 301 12.35 -7.08 0.77
CA PRO A 301 12.24 -8.38 1.41
C PRO A 301 10.80 -8.91 1.38
N PRO A 302 10.57 -10.22 1.56
CA PRO A 302 9.22 -10.76 1.53
C PRO A 302 8.35 -10.16 2.63
N HIS A 303 7.18 -9.66 2.24
CA HIS A 303 6.21 -9.08 3.16
C HIS A 303 4.79 -9.23 2.60
N THR A 304 3.80 -8.98 3.45
CA THR A 304 2.40 -8.82 3.03
C THR A 304 1.91 -7.40 3.30
N ASP A 305 0.94 -6.99 2.49
CA ASP A 305 0.25 -5.71 2.65
C ASP A 305 -1.18 -5.92 3.15
N ARG A 306 -1.68 -4.87 3.80
CA ARG A 306 -3.06 -4.78 4.27
C ARG A 306 -4.01 -4.36 3.16
N GLN A 307 -3.45 -3.78 2.11
CA GLN A 307 -4.13 -3.31 0.93
C GLN A 307 -4.13 -4.38 -0.16
N ASP A 308 -5.18 -4.37 -0.97
CA ASP A 308 -5.07 -4.86 -2.34
C ASP A 308 -4.30 -3.82 -3.14
N VAL A 309 -3.25 -4.23 -3.84
CA VAL A 309 -2.34 -3.28 -4.51
C VAL A 309 -2.32 -3.46 -6.02
N VAL A 310 -2.34 -2.34 -6.72
CA VAL A 310 -2.15 -2.24 -8.16
C VAL A 310 -0.81 -1.55 -8.41
N VAL A 311 0.17 -2.34 -8.84
CA VAL A 311 1.52 -1.88 -9.17
C VAL A 311 1.55 -1.49 -10.64
N VAL A 312 1.99 -0.26 -10.93
CA VAL A 312 2.20 0.25 -12.30
C VAL A 312 3.69 0.53 -12.47
N GLN A 313 4.36 -0.23 -13.34
CA GLN A 313 5.78 -0.03 -13.63
C GLN A 313 5.92 1.14 -14.60
N THR A 314 6.58 2.23 -14.20
CA THR A 314 6.66 3.45 -15.04
C THR A 314 8.01 3.63 -15.70
N GLN A 315 9.10 3.18 -15.07
CA GLN A 315 10.46 3.28 -15.62
C GLN A 315 11.31 2.07 -15.20
N GLY A 316 12.26 1.65 -16.04
CA GLY A 316 13.13 0.52 -15.74
C GLY A 316 12.37 -0.79 -15.54
N ARG A 317 12.98 -1.77 -14.87
CA ARG A 317 12.44 -3.13 -14.76
C ARG A 317 12.58 -3.67 -13.34
N LYS A 318 11.54 -4.34 -12.85
CA LYS A 318 11.52 -4.97 -11.53
C LYS A 318 11.03 -6.41 -11.64
N HIS A 319 11.75 -7.31 -10.99
CA HIS A 319 11.40 -8.72 -10.88
C HIS A 319 10.57 -8.92 -9.61
N TRP A 320 9.43 -9.58 -9.77
CA TRP A 320 8.41 -9.79 -8.75
C TRP A 320 8.13 -11.27 -8.57
N ARG A 321 8.13 -11.70 -7.31
CA ARG A 321 7.64 -13.02 -6.91
C ARG A 321 6.49 -12.84 -5.93
N VAL A 322 5.35 -13.45 -6.21
CA VAL A 322 4.15 -13.42 -5.37
C VAL A 322 3.77 -14.84 -4.98
N TYR A 323 3.44 -15.03 -3.71
CA TYR A 323 3.12 -16.31 -3.12
C TYR A 323 1.70 -16.31 -2.57
N GLY A 324 1.11 -17.49 -2.45
CA GLY A 324 -0.13 -17.69 -1.69
C GLY A 324 0.12 -17.39 -0.20
N PRO A 325 -0.87 -16.83 0.52
CA PRO A 325 -0.75 -16.57 1.94
C PRO A 325 -0.36 -17.82 2.74
N PRO A 326 0.52 -17.72 3.75
CA PRO A 326 0.84 -18.84 4.63
C PRO A 326 -0.41 -19.36 5.34
N ASP A 327 -0.40 -20.65 5.67
CA ASP A 327 -1.43 -21.24 6.53
C ASP A 327 -1.37 -20.61 7.93
N ALA A 328 -2.35 -19.76 8.23
CA ALA A 328 -2.41 -18.99 9.47
C ALA A 328 -2.64 -19.86 10.71
N GLY A 329 -3.17 -21.08 10.56
CA GLY A 329 -3.30 -22.01 11.69
C GLY A 329 -1.95 -22.43 12.29
N ARG A 330 -0.84 -22.17 11.58
CA ARG A 330 0.52 -22.47 12.04
C ARG A 330 1.07 -21.44 13.02
N ASP A 331 0.58 -20.21 12.94
CA ASP A 331 1.00 -19.10 13.79
C ASP A 331 -0.19 -18.18 14.06
N PRO A 332 -1.02 -18.49 15.08
CA PRO A 332 -2.21 -17.72 15.38
C PRO A 332 -1.93 -16.25 15.70
N ASP A 333 -0.77 -15.94 16.25
CA ASP A 333 -0.40 -14.59 16.67
C ASP A 333 0.13 -13.72 15.52
N ALA A 334 0.31 -14.30 14.33
CA ALA A 334 0.76 -13.57 13.15
C ALA A 334 -0.38 -12.80 12.47
N ASP A 335 -0.16 -11.52 12.16
CA ASP A 335 -1.09 -10.74 11.33
C ASP A 335 -0.85 -11.05 9.85
N PRO A 336 -1.78 -11.73 9.14
CA PRO A 336 -1.62 -12.06 7.73
C PRO A 336 -1.50 -10.82 6.82
N PHE A 337 -2.00 -9.67 7.26
CA PHE A 337 -1.98 -8.41 6.52
C PHE A 337 -0.76 -7.53 6.81
N ALA A 338 0.15 -7.99 7.67
CA ALA A 338 1.35 -7.24 8.05
C ALA A 338 2.59 -8.13 8.27
N ARG A 339 2.68 -9.26 7.57
CA ARG A 339 3.81 -10.19 7.65
C ARG A 339 5.07 -9.59 7.05
N GLY A 340 6.23 -10.00 7.55
CA GLY A 340 7.53 -9.63 6.99
C GLY A 340 7.85 -8.14 7.16
N LYS A 341 7.30 -7.48 8.18
CA LYS A 341 7.51 -6.05 8.45
C LYS A 341 8.03 -5.84 9.87
N GLY A 342 8.93 -4.86 10.03
CA GLY A 342 9.48 -4.52 11.33
C GLY A 342 10.22 -5.69 11.97
N ASP A 343 9.70 -6.18 13.09
CA ASP A 343 10.27 -7.33 13.82
C ASP A 343 9.57 -8.66 13.50
N ASP A 344 8.54 -8.68 12.64
CA ASP A 344 7.97 -9.91 12.08
C ASP A 344 8.83 -10.38 10.90
N ASP A 345 9.51 -11.52 11.08
CA ASP A 345 10.35 -12.10 10.05
C ASP A 345 9.52 -12.99 9.11
N LEU A 346 9.65 -12.76 7.79
CA LEU A 346 9.13 -13.66 6.75
C LEU A 346 10.27 -14.05 5.79
N PRO A 347 11.16 -14.97 6.20
CA PRO A 347 12.34 -15.27 5.40
C PRO A 347 11.98 -15.87 4.04
N LEU A 348 12.57 -15.37 2.96
CA LEU A 348 12.35 -15.88 1.61
C LEU A 348 12.56 -17.40 1.48
N PRO A 349 13.60 -18.01 2.09
CA PRO A 349 13.75 -19.47 2.05
C PRO A 349 12.53 -20.22 2.59
N SER A 350 11.83 -19.64 3.57
CA SER A 350 10.63 -20.24 4.17
C SER A 350 9.41 -20.21 3.23
N LEU A 351 9.35 -19.22 2.33
CA LEU A 351 8.34 -19.17 1.27
C LEU A 351 8.70 -20.14 0.13
N GLU A 352 9.98 -20.24 -0.23
CA GLU A 352 10.43 -21.02 -1.40
C GLU A 352 10.59 -22.52 -1.15
N ASP A 353 10.91 -22.96 0.07
CA ASP A 353 11.12 -24.39 0.37
C ASP A 353 9.86 -25.15 0.78
N GLY A 354 8.70 -24.50 0.71
CA GLY A 354 7.39 -25.07 1.03
C GLY A 354 7.10 -25.25 2.52
N ARG A 355 8.03 -24.89 3.43
CA ARG A 355 7.81 -25.06 4.88
C ARG A 355 6.66 -24.24 5.44
N LEU A 356 6.24 -23.16 4.76
CA LEU A 356 5.08 -22.34 5.14
C LEU A 356 3.79 -22.79 4.42
N GLY A 357 3.86 -23.78 3.54
CA GLY A 357 2.74 -24.22 2.72
C GLY A 357 2.32 -23.21 1.65
N CYS A 358 3.16 -22.22 1.37
CA CYS A 358 2.93 -21.22 0.34
C CYS A 358 3.23 -21.79 -1.04
N GLU A 359 2.36 -21.51 -2.01
CA GLU A 359 2.62 -21.74 -3.43
C GLU A 359 3.17 -20.46 -4.06
N LYS A 360 4.18 -20.56 -4.94
CA LYS A 360 4.61 -19.41 -5.75
C LYS A 360 3.63 -19.25 -6.91
N LEU A 361 2.77 -18.23 -6.83
CA LEU A 361 1.68 -18.00 -7.76
C LEU A 361 2.12 -17.18 -8.98
N LEU A 362 3.14 -16.35 -8.82
CA LEU A 362 3.62 -15.46 -9.86
C LEU A 362 5.13 -15.22 -9.73
N ASP A 363 5.83 -15.23 -10.86
CA ASP A 363 7.27 -14.97 -10.99
C ASP A 363 7.50 -14.25 -12.32
N VAL A 364 7.63 -12.92 -12.28
CA VAL A 364 7.57 -12.07 -13.49
C VAL A 364 8.54 -10.91 -13.41
N THR A 365 9.05 -10.46 -14.55
CA THR A 365 9.65 -9.12 -14.67
C THR A 365 8.63 -8.16 -15.29
N LEU A 366 8.35 -7.06 -14.60
CA LEU A 366 7.55 -5.97 -15.13
C LEU A 366 8.43 -5.01 -15.94
N GLU A 367 7.92 -4.59 -17.09
CA GLU A 367 8.50 -3.54 -17.93
C GLU A 367 7.62 -2.28 -17.90
N PRO A 368 8.13 -1.10 -18.31
CA PRO A 368 7.35 0.13 -18.27
C PRO A 368 6.02 0.02 -19.03
N GLY A 369 4.92 0.37 -18.37
CA GLY A 369 3.53 0.25 -18.82
C GLY A 369 2.80 -0.99 -18.28
N ASP A 370 3.53 -2.02 -17.81
CA ASP A 370 2.90 -3.21 -17.23
C ASP A 370 2.23 -2.90 -15.88
N VAL A 371 1.12 -3.60 -15.63
CA VAL A 371 0.35 -3.52 -14.39
C VAL A 371 0.31 -4.88 -13.69
N LEU A 372 0.55 -4.92 -12.39
CA LEU A 372 0.45 -6.11 -11.54
C LEU A 372 -0.55 -5.85 -10.41
N PHE A 373 -1.56 -6.71 -10.30
CA PHE A 373 -2.44 -6.74 -9.14
C PHE A 373 -1.97 -7.80 -8.13
N ILE A 374 -1.92 -7.45 -6.85
CA ILE A 374 -1.63 -8.36 -5.75
C ILE A 374 -2.73 -8.20 -4.69
N PRO A 375 -3.49 -9.27 -4.38
CA PRO A 375 -4.49 -9.18 -3.34
C PRO A 375 -3.89 -8.98 -1.94
N ALA A 376 -4.65 -8.39 -1.02
CA ALA A 376 -4.22 -8.19 0.36
C ALA A 376 -3.84 -9.53 1.02
N ALA A 377 -2.84 -9.50 1.91
CA ALA A 377 -2.22 -10.66 2.58
C ALA A 377 -1.38 -11.61 1.72
N PHE A 378 -1.15 -11.34 0.42
CA PHE A 378 -0.30 -12.19 -0.43
C PHE A 378 1.19 -11.82 -0.29
N PRO A 379 2.05 -12.74 0.19
CA PRO A 379 3.46 -12.43 0.33
C PRO A 379 4.10 -12.12 -1.01
N HIS A 380 4.91 -11.08 -1.07
CA HIS A 380 5.64 -10.74 -2.27
C HIS A 380 7.01 -10.17 -1.95
N THR A 381 7.95 -10.37 -2.87
CA THR A 381 9.32 -9.86 -2.78
C THR A 381 9.77 -9.38 -4.15
N THR A 382 10.71 -8.43 -4.16
CA THR A 382 11.20 -7.85 -5.39
C THR A 382 12.71 -7.76 -5.43
N ASP A 383 13.24 -7.82 -6.65
CA ASP A 383 14.61 -7.52 -7.00
C ASP A 383 14.66 -6.75 -8.33
N THR A 384 15.78 -6.13 -8.66
CA THR A 384 15.94 -5.40 -9.92
C THR A 384 16.95 -6.12 -10.80
N VAL A 385 16.57 -6.31 -12.06
CA VAL A 385 17.35 -7.08 -13.03
C VAL A 385 18.55 -6.30 -13.54
N LEU A 386 19.68 -7.00 -13.77
CA LEU A 386 20.74 -6.55 -14.67
C LEU A 386 20.51 -7.29 -15.99
N SER A 387 20.11 -6.57 -17.03
CA SER A 387 20.03 -7.16 -18.37
C SER A 387 21.33 -6.90 -19.11
N GLY A 388 22.07 -7.97 -19.44
CA GLY A 388 23.34 -7.85 -20.16
C GLY A 388 23.25 -7.14 -21.52
N ASP A 389 22.06 -7.16 -22.14
CA ASP A 389 21.82 -6.57 -23.47
C ASP A 389 21.06 -5.23 -23.43
N ARG A 390 20.68 -4.73 -22.25
CA ARG A 390 19.95 -3.46 -22.11
C ARG A 390 20.69 -2.50 -21.16
N PRO A 391 20.55 -1.18 -21.33
CA PRO A 391 21.10 -0.22 -20.38
C PRO A 391 20.60 -0.49 -18.96
N GLU A 392 21.50 -0.36 -17.99
CA GLU A 392 21.12 -0.37 -16.58
C GLU A 392 20.26 0.87 -16.29
N GLU A 393 19.00 0.64 -15.91
CA GLU A 393 18.05 1.72 -15.64
C GLU A 393 17.46 1.55 -14.24
N THR A 394 17.34 2.68 -13.53
CA THR A 394 16.63 2.75 -12.26
C THR A 394 15.18 2.31 -12.46
N SER A 395 14.72 1.41 -11.61
CA SER A 395 13.34 0.93 -11.64
C SER A 395 12.45 1.82 -10.77
N LEU A 396 11.38 2.35 -11.37
CA LEU A 396 10.32 3.09 -10.69
C LEU A 396 8.98 2.42 -10.92
N HIS A 397 8.21 2.26 -9.85
CA HIS A 397 6.81 1.90 -9.94
C HIS A 397 5.99 2.70 -8.94
N LEU A 398 4.73 2.89 -9.30
CA LEU A 398 3.68 3.39 -8.43
C LEU A 398 2.89 2.20 -7.92
N THR A 399 2.59 2.19 -6.62
CA THR A 399 1.70 1.21 -6.01
C THR A 399 0.46 1.95 -5.55
N PHE A 400 -0.66 1.70 -6.23
CA PHE A 400 -1.96 2.22 -5.86
C PHE A 400 -2.65 1.22 -4.94
N ASN A 401 -3.28 1.73 -3.89
CA ASN A 401 -3.94 0.92 -2.88
C ASN A 401 -5.45 0.96 -3.06
N PHE A 402 -6.12 -0.19 -2.97
CA PHE A 402 -7.54 -0.27 -2.66
C PHE A 402 -7.66 -0.50 -1.14
N ASP A 403 -7.88 0.57 -0.39
CA ASP A 403 -7.78 0.54 1.07
C ASP A 403 -9.10 0.04 1.71
N THR A 404 -9.22 -1.27 1.93
CA THR A 404 -10.37 -1.87 2.62
C THR A 404 -10.04 -2.14 4.10
N HIS A 405 -9.15 -3.10 4.39
CA HIS A 405 -8.72 -3.48 5.76
C HIS A 405 -7.98 -2.38 6.52
N VAL A 406 -7.49 -1.34 5.83
CA VAL A 406 -6.89 -0.15 6.44
C VAL A 406 -7.95 0.71 7.12
N TRP A 407 -9.13 0.79 6.51
CA TRP A 407 -10.27 1.60 6.96
C TRP A 407 -11.39 0.76 7.57
N ASP A 408 -11.07 -0.46 8.02
CA ASP A 408 -11.99 -1.37 8.70
C ASP A 408 -13.23 -1.75 7.85
N LEU A 409 -13.11 -1.65 6.52
CA LEU A 409 -14.13 -2.06 5.54
C LEU A 409 -14.02 -3.56 5.26
N ASP A 410 -14.11 -4.36 6.32
CA ASP A 410 -14.04 -5.83 6.28
C ASP A 410 -15.06 -6.49 7.24
N TYR A 411 -15.39 -7.76 7.00
CA TYR A 411 -16.42 -8.45 7.77
C TYR A 411 -16.04 -8.70 9.24
N LEU A 412 -14.76 -8.85 9.58
CA LEU A 412 -14.32 -9.01 10.96
C LEU A 412 -14.59 -7.73 11.76
N SER A 413 -14.20 -6.60 11.18
CA SER A 413 -14.42 -5.27 11.75
C SER A 413 -15.92 -4.98 11.90
N ALA A 414 -16.72 -5.25 10.85
CA ALA A 414 -18.17 -5.09 10.88
C ALA A 414 -18.83 -5.98 11.95
N ARG A 415 -18.44 -7.26 12.06
CA ARG A 415 -18.96 -8.16 13.10
C ARG A 415 -18.64 -7.67 14.50
N ARG A 416 -17.40 -7.24 14.75
CA ARG A 416 -16.97 -6.71 16.06
C ARG A 416 -17.79 -5.47 16.44
N LEU A 417 -18.06 -4.58 15.49
CA LEU A 417 -18.91 -3.41 15.69
C LEU A 417 -20.37 -3.79 16.01
N ALA A 418 -20.95 -4.76 15.30
CA ALA A 418 -22.30 -5.25 15.56
C ALA A 418 -22.46 -5.85 16.96
N LEU A 419 -21.50 -6.68 17.40
CA LEU A 419 -21.52 -7.24 18.74
C LEU A 419 -21.40 -6.15 19.82
N ARG A 420 -20.50 -5.18 19.62
CA ARG A 420 -20.34 -4.03 20.52
C ARG A 420 -21.63 -3.22 20.60
N ARG A 421 -22.26 -2.93 19.46
CA ARG A 421 -23.51 -2.18 19.34
C ARG A 421 -24.70 -2.89 20.00
N ALA A 422 -24.72 -4.22 19.96
CA ALA A 422 -25.70 -5.08 20.63
C ALA A 422 -25.41 -5.30 22.13
N GLY A 423 -24.25 -4.87 22.64
CA GLY A 423 -23.82 -5.17 24.01
C GLY A 423 -23.46 -6.64 24.25
N VAL A 424 -23.21 -7.40 23.19
CA VAL A 424 -22.89 -8.83 23.22
C VAL A 424 -21.38 -9.01 23.33
N ARG A 425 -20.94 -9.97 24.16
CA ARG A 425 -19.53 -10.34 24.23
C ARG A 425 -19.23 -11.37 23.14
N ASP A 426 -18.12 -11.17 22.43
CA ASP A 426 -17.66 -12.14 21.44
C ASP A 426 -17.09 -13.38 22.15
N ALA A 427 -17.89 -14.44 22.23
CA ALA A 427 -17.48 -15.67 22.90
C ALA A 427 -16.47 -16.49 22.09
N ALA A 428 -16.53 -16.38 20.75
CA ALA A 428 -15.67 -17.11 19.83
C ALA A 428 -14.27 -16.50 19.77
N LEU A 429 -14.17 -15.22 19.43
CA LEU A 429 -12.88 -14.55 19.25
C LEU A 429 -12.37 -13.92 20.54
N GLY A 430 -13.25 -13.68 21.52
CA GLY A 430 -12.91 -12.99 22.76
C GLY A 430 -13.07 -11.46 22.67
N ARG A 431 -12.93 -10.79 23.82
CA ARG A 431 -12.78 -9.32 23.86
C ARG A 431 -11.30 -8.99 23.79
N GLU A 432 -10.97 -8.14 22.85
CA GLU A 432 -9.65 -7.56 22.67
C GLU A 432 -9.82 -6.05 22.78
N ARG A 433 -8.96 -5.38 23.54
CA ARG A 433 -9.07 -3.93 23.75
C ARG A 433 -8.92 -3.16 22.43
N ASP A 434 -9.27 -1.87 22.42
CA ASP A 434 -9.16 -1.03 21.21
C ASP A 434 -7.71 -0.93 20.67
N ASP A 435 -6.69 -1.29 21.47
CA ASP A 435 -5.28 -1.31 21.12
C ASP A 435 -4.74 -2.67 20.64
N GLU A 436 -5.56 -3.74 20.65
CA GLU A 436 -5.13 -5.09 20.24
C GLU A 436 -5.29 -5.30 18.72
N ASN A 437 -4.36 -6.06 18.11
CA ASN A 437 -4.41 -6.34 16.68
C ASN A 437 -5.51 -7.34 16.34
N ARG A 438 -6.54 -6.84 15.65
CA ARG A 438 -7.74 -7.60 15.29
C ARG A 438 -7.51 -8.85 14.43
N TYR A 439 -6.40 -8.93 13.70
CA TYR A 439 -6.12 -10.06 12.80
C TYR A 439 -5.19 -11.12 13.42
N THR A 440 -5.05 -11.11 14.74
CA THR A 440 -4.21 -12.05 15.49
C THR A 440 -5.03 -12.88 16.49
N GLY A 441 -4.46 -13.95 17.01
CA GLY A 441 -5.07 -14.82 18.01
C GLY A 441 -6.18 -15.70 17.45
N LYS A 442 -7.30 -15.77 18.18
CA LYS A 442 -8.36 -16.77 17.94
C LYS A 442 -8.99 -16.70 16.56
N CYS A 443 -8.99 -15.54 15.90
CA CYS A 443 -9.50 -15.43 14.54
C CYS A 443 -8.68 -16.21 13.51
N ASN A 444 -7.41 -16.52 13.81
CA ASN A 444 -6.57 -17.38 12.98
C ASN A 444 -6.72 -18.88 13.28
N GLU A 445 -7.38 -19.24 14.38
CA GLU A 445 -7.64 -20.63 14.78
C GLU A 445 -8.96 -21.19 14.24
N VAL A 446 -9.80 -20.34 13.64
CA VAL A 446 -11.09 -20.75 13.05
C VAL A 446 -10.87 -21.51 11.74
N THR A 447 -11.87 -22.28 11.31
CA THR A 447 -11.76 -23.08 10.07
C THR A 447 -11.45 -22.19 8.86
N GLY A 448 -10.63 -22.69 7.92
CA GLY A 448 -10.12 -21.88 6.81
C GLY A 448 -11.19 -21.22 5.92
N GLU A 449 -12.34 -21.87 5.73
CA GLU A 449 -13.46 -21.31 4.96
C GLU A 449 -14.09 -20.09 5.68
N VAL A 450 -14.52 -20.26 6.93
CA VAL A 450 -15.09 -19.18 7.73
C VAL A 450 -14.06 -18.07 7.96
N ARG A 451 -12.78 -18.41 8.14
CA ARG A 451 -11.69 -17.44 8.27
C ARG A 451 -11.57 -16.57 7.01
N GLY A 452 -11.56 -17.19 5.83
CA GLY A 452 -11.44 -16.47 4.56
C GLY A 452 -12.61 -15.52 4.31
N GLU A 453 -13.82 -15.91 4.69
CA GLU A 453 -15.01 -15.04 4.62
C GLU A 453 -14.94 -13.91 5.66
N LEU A 454 -14.57 -14.23 6.89
CA LEU A 454 -14.44 -13.28 8.00
C LEU A 454 -13.40 -12.19 7.72
N PHE A 455 -12.28 -12.54 7.07
CA PHE A 455 -11.25 -11.59 6.67
C PHE A 455 -11.51 -10.97 5.30
N GLY A 456 -12.63 -11.29 4.65
CA GLY A 456 -13.01 -10.68 3.38
C GLY A 456 -13.31 -9.19 3.55
N ALA A 457 -12.83 -8.38 2.60
CA ALA A 457 -13.27 -7.00 2.45
C ALA A 457 -14.79 -6.94 2.23
N LEU A 458 -15.43 -5.84 2.61
CA LEU A 458 -16.81 -5.55 2.20
C LEU A 458 -16.88 -5.44 0.66
N PRO A 459 -18.05 -5.69 0.05
CA PRO A 459 -18.14 -5.73 -1.41
C PRO A 459 -17.80 -4.37 -2.03
N LEU A 460 -17.07 -4.43 -3.16
CA LEU A 460 -16.93 -3.29 -4.05
C LEU A 460 -18.31 -2.81 -4.51
N GLY A 461 -18.48 -1.50 -4.64
CA GLY A 461 -19.78 -0.89 -4.91
C GLY A 461 -20.53 -0.44 -3.67
N LEU A 462 -20.14 -0.88 -2.47
CA LEU A 462 -20.83 -0.48 -1.23
C LEU A 462 -20.79 1.04 -1.01
N LEU A 463 -19.72 1.70 -1.47
CA LEU A 463 -19.52 3.14 -1.37
C LEU A 463 -19.86 3.87 -2.67
N ASP A 464 -20.54 3.22 -3.62
CA ASP A 464 -21.05 3.95 -4.79
C ASP A 464 -22.09 4.98 -4.34
N GLU A 465 -22.16 6.08 -5.09
CA GLU A 465 -23.23 7.06 -4.92
C GLU A 465 -24.59 6.37 -5.15
N ASP A 466 -25.60 6.82 -4.39
CA ASP A 466 -26.96 6.37 -4.65
C ASP A 466 -27.36 6.93 -6.04
N ASN A 467 -27.80 6.08 -6.97
CA ASN A 467 -28.32 6.53 -8.27
C ASN A 467 -29.62 7.33 -8.03
N ASP A 468 -29.51 8.61 -7.70
CA ASP A 468 -30.62 9.54 -7.52
C ASP A 468 -31.09 10.10 -8.88
N GLU A 469 -31.16 9.26 -9.93
CA GLU A 469 -31.83 9.64 -11.17
C GLU A 469 -33.35 9.51 -10.96
N GLU A 470 -33.96 10.56 -10.40
CA GLU A 470 -35.42 10.71 -10.28
C GLU A 470 -36.18 10.74 -11.64
N ASP A 471 -35.48 10.66 -12.79
CA ASP A 471 -36.07 10.87 -14.12
C ASP A 471 -36.13 9.64 -15.05
N ASP A 472 -35.61 8.46 -14.67
CA ASP A 472 -35.75 7.23 -15.47
C ASP A 472 -36.75 6.25 -14.83
N GLU A 473 -38.03 6.33 -15.23
CA GLU A 473 -39.12 5.43 -14.79
C GLU A 473 -38.86 3.93 -15.09
N ASP A 474 -37.84 3.62 -15.89
CA ASP A 474 -37.44 2.26 -16.28
C ASP A 474 -36.16 1.73 -15.58
N ASN A 475 -35.44 2.56 -14.80
CA ASN A 475 -34.22 2.13 -14.09
C ASN A 475 -34.48 1.87 -12.59
N LYS A 476 -35.07 0.71 -12.28
CA LYS A 476 -35.56 0.34 -10.93
C LYS A 476 -34.51 -0.18 -9.94
N ASP A 477 -33.22 0.01 -10.19
CA ASP A 477 -32.19 -0.56 -9.32
C ASP A 477 -31.46 0.55 -8.55
N ALA A 478 -32.02 0.92 -7.39
CA ALA A 478 -31.28 1.58 -6.33
C ALA A 478 -30.23 0.58 -5.80
N ALA A 479 -29.09 0.51 -6.49
CA ALA A 479 -28.07 -0.52 -6.29
C ALA A 479 -27.43 -0.46 -4.88
N ALA A 480 -27.24 0.74 -4.33
CA ALA A 480 -26.61 0.92 -3.03
C ALA A 480 -27.49 0.45 -1.84
N PRO A 481 -28.80 0.77 -1.74
CA PRO A 481 -29.68 0.18 -0.73
C PRO A 481 -29.79 -1.35 -0.79
N ALA A 482 -29.79 -1.93 -1.99
CA ALA A 482 -29.80 -3.38 -2.18
C ALA A 482 -28.50 -4.03 -1.69
N LEU A 483 -27.35 -3.44 -2.03
CA LEU A 483 -26.04 -3.95 -1.62
C LEU A 483 -25.81 -3.84 -0.11
N VAL A 484 -26.35 -2.81 0.54
CA VAL A 484 -26.34 -2.70 2.01
C VAL A 484 -27.07 -3.88 2.65
N GLU A 485 -28.25 -4.25 2.17
CA GLU A 485 -29.03 -5.36 2.73
C GLU A 485 -28.40 -6.72 2.42
N GLU A 486 -27.83 -6.90 1.22
CA GLU A 486 -27.06 -8.10 0.86
C GLU A 486 -25.83 -8.25 1.76
N THR A 487 -25.07 -7.17 1.96
CA THR A 487 -23.89 -7.16 2.82
C THR A 487 -24.25 -7.43 4.27
N ALA A 488 -25.38 -6.89 4.77
CA ALA A 488 -25.86 -7.15 6.12
C ALA A 488 -26.28 -8.62 6.31
N THR A 489 -26.97 -9.19 5.32
CA THR A 489 -27.36 -10.60 5.29
C THR A 489 -26.12 -11.51 5.32
N GLU A 490 -25.11 -11.17 4.52
CA GLU A 490 -23.86 -11.92 4.46
C GLU A 490 -23.06 -11.80 5.76
N LEU A 491 -22.99 -10.61 6.34
CA LEU A 491 -22.37 -10.38 7.65
C LEU A 491 -23.04 -11.24 8.74
N GLU A 492 -24.38 -11.30 8.77
CA GLU A 492 -25.10 -12.17 9.71
C GLU A 492 -24.78 -13.64 9.46
N ARG A 493 -24.76 -14.08 8.19
CA ARG A 493 -24.43 -15.46 7.81
C ARG A 493 -23.04 -15.86 8.31
N ILE A 494 -22.02 -15.04 8.04
CA ILE A 494 -20.64 -15.27 8.48
C ILE A 494 -20.57 -15.29 10.01
N ALA A 495 -21.22 -14.33 10.69
CA ALA A 495 -21.23 -14.28 12.15
C ALA A 495 -21.86 -15.54 12.77
N ARG A 496 -22.94 -16.05 12.17
CA ARG A 496 -23.65 -17.26 12.60
C ARG A 496 -22.86 -18.54 12.31
N ALA A 497 -22.14 -18.59 11.18
CA ALA A 497 -21.24 -19.68 10.84
C ALA A 497 -20.07 -19.78 11.82
N LEU A 498 -19.56 -18.63 12.29
CA LEU A 498 -18.51 -18.56 13.29
C LEU A 498 -18.99 -18.95 14.70
N ASP A 499 -20.09 -18.34 15.17
CA ASP A 499 -20.70 -18.68 16.45
C ASP A 499 -22.20 -18.40 16.47
N PRO A 500 -23.04 -19.44 16.32
CA PRO A 500 -24.48 -19.27 16.23
C PRO A 500 -25.10 -18.76 17.54
N ASN A 501 -24.48 -19.03 18.69
CA ASN A 501 -25.01 -18.59 19.98
C ASN A 501 -24.80 -17.08 20.15
N THR A 502 -23.59 -16.60 19.87
CA THR A 502 -23.26 -15.17 19.92
C THR A 502 -24.06 -14.39 18.87
N ALA A 503 -24.14 -14.88 17.63
CA ALA A 503 -24.88 -14.21 16.56
C ALA A 503 -26.39 -14.07 16.87
N SER A 504 -27.00 -15.09 17.49
CA SER A 504 -28.44 -15.06 17.81
C SER A 504 -28.82 -14.05 18.91
N LEU A 505 -27.83 -13.48 19.62
CA LEU A 505 -28.05 -12.41 20.60
C LEU A 505 -28.05 -11.02 19.97
N VAL A 506 -27.69 -10.89 18.68
CA VAL A 506 -27.71 -9.63 17.94
C VAL A 506 -29.08 -9.44 17.28
N PRO A 507 -29.83 -8.38 17.60
CA PRO A 507 -31.05 -8.02 16.89
C PRO A 507 -30.79 -7.86 15.37
N PRO A 508 -31.65 -8.40 14.48
CA PRO A 508 -31.42 -8.36 13.03
C PRO A 508 -31.15 -6.96 12.48
N GLN A 509 -31.81 -5.93 13.03
CA GLN A 509 -31.67 -4.55 12.58
C GLN A 509 -30.25 -3.98 12.79
N ILE A 510 -29.49 -4.53 13.73
CA ILE A 510 -28.13 -4.06 14.01
C ILE A 510 -27.17 -4.43 12.87
N TRP A 511 -27.38 -5.55 12.18
CA TRP A 511 -26.52 -5.92 11.05
C TRP A 511 -26.57 -4.86 9.95
N THR A 512 -27.78 -4.48 9.53
CA THR A 512 -28.01 -3.41 8.54
C THR A 512 -27.55 -2.05 9.09
N GLU A 513 -27.82 -1.72 10.35
CA GLU A 513 -27.35 -0.46 10.98
C GLU A 513 -25.83 -0.31 10.89
N ILE A 514 -25.07 -1.39 11.15
CA ILE A 514 -23.60 -1.35 11.10
C ILE A 514 -23.08 -1.23 9.68
N VAL A 515 -23.65 -1.95 8.71
CA VAL A 515 -23.24 -1.82 7.31
C VAL A 515 -23.51 -0.39 6.80
N MET A 516 -24.67 0.20 7.13
CA MET A 516 -24.98 1.59 6.80
C MET A 516 -24.00 2.58 7.46
N ALA A 517 -23.63 2.35 8.73
CA ALA A 517 -22.68 3.20 9.42
C ALA A 517 -21.27 3.14 8.79
N LEU A 518 -20.81 1.94 8.43
CA LEU A 518 -19.54 1.73 7.72
C LEU A 518 -19.56 2.36 6.33
N ARG A 519 -20.65 2.21 5.57
CA ARG A 519 -20.83 2.91 4.29
C ARG A 519 -20.71 4.42 4.46
N THR A 520 -21.42 5.00 5.42
CA THR A 520 -21.42 6.45 5.68
C THR A 520 -20.02 6.96 6.02
N GLN A 521 -19.28 6.22 6.85
CA GLN A 521 -17.90 6.58 7.21
C GLN A 521 -16.94 6.40 6.02
N GLY A 522 -17.09 5.32 5.25
CA GLY A 522 -16.30 5.04 4.06
C GLY A 522 -16.47 6.13 2.99
N LEU A 523 -17.71 6.57 2.73
CA LEU A 523 -18.00 7.69 1.83
C LEU A 523 -17.30 8.97 2.29
N ALA A 524 -17.43 9.32 3.57
CA ALA A 524 -16.76 10.51 4.10
C ALA A 524 -15.23 10.45 4.01
N LEU A 525 -14.63 9.26 4.17
CA LEU A 525 -13.19 9.04 3.98
C LEU A 525 -12.80 9.18 2.51
N MET A 526 -13.59 8.60 1.60
CA MET A 526 -13.39 8.69 0.16
C MET A 526 -13.47 10.15 -0.31
N ASP A 527 -14.46 10.92 0.16
CA ASP A 527 -14.60 12.35 -0.15
C ASP A 527 -13.36 13.14 0.28
N VAL A 528 -12.82 12.87 1.46
CA VAL A 528 -11.60 13.53 1.95
C VAL A 528 -10.39 13.21 1.05
N HIS A 529 -10.22 11.95 0.64
CA HIS A 529 -9.16 11.57 -0.28
C HIS A 529 -9.33 12.25 -1.63
N ARG A 530 -10.56 12.24 -2.16
CA ARG A 530 -10.91 12.84 -3.44
C ARG A 530 -10.65 14.35 -3.45
N ASP A 531 -11.10 15.08 -2.44
CA ASP A 531 -10.85 16.52 -2.26
C ASP A 531 -9.36 16.84 -2.19
N MET A 532 -8.58 16.02 -1.49
CA MET A 532 -7.14 16.17 -1.39
C MET A 532 -6.46 16.03 -2.77
N TYR A 533 -6.84 15.03 -3.57
CA TYR A 533 -6.26 14.83 -4.90
C TYR A 533 -6.71 15.90 -5.90
N LEU A 534 -7.97 16.34 -5.85
CA LEU A 534 -8.45 17.45 -6.67
C LEU A 534 -7.67 18.74 -6.37
N ALA A 535 -7.40 19.02 -5.10
CA ALA A 535 -6.58 20.17 -4.71
C ALA A 535 -5.14 20.06 -5.23
N ALA A 536 -4.52 18.87 -5.14
CA ALA A 536 -3.18 18.63 -5.64
C ALA A 536 -3.09 18.69 -7.19
N VAL A 537 -4.12 18.24 -7.91
CA VAL A 537 -4.23 18.42 -9.37
C VAL A 537 -4.24 19.91 -9.73
N GLU A 538 -5.05 20.71 -9.04
CA GLU A 538 -5.15 22.14 -9.29
C GLU A 538 -3.86 22.90 -8.95
N GLU A 539 -3.18 22.49 -7.88
CA GLU A 539 -1.84 22.98 -7.57
C GLU A 539 -0.85 22.69 -8.71
N GLY A 540 -0.86 21.48 -9.27
CA GLY A 540 -0.01 21.10 -10.40
C GLY A 540 -0.27 21.96 -11.65
N ARG A 541 -1.54 22.30 -11.93
CA ARG A 541 -1.88 23.22 -13.02
C ARG A 541 -1.33 24.63 -12.78
N THR A 542 -1.47 25.11 -11.54
CA THR A 542 -0.98 26.43 -11.16
C THR A 542 0.54 26.54 -11.35
N ARG A 543 1.31 25.52 -10.92
CA ARG A 543 2.77 25.47 -11.10
C ARG A 543 3.16 25.53 -12.58
N ARG A 544 2.53 24.71 -13.44
CA ARG A 544 2.79 24.74 -14.89
C ARG A 544 2.51 26.10 -15.52
N ALA A 545 1.40 26.75 -15.15
CA ALA A 545 1.08 28.08 -15.65
C ALA A 545 2.12 29.13 -15.20
N GLU A 546 2.65 29.02 -13.98
CA GLU A 546 3.73 29.89 -13.49
C GLU A 546 5.05 29.67 -14.25
N ASP A 547 5.40 28.42 -14.54
CA ASP A 547 6.59 28.08 -15.34
C ASP A 547 6.48 28.63 -16.77
N GLU A 548 5.32 28.46 -17.43
CA GLU A 548 5.05 29.02 -18.75
C GLU A 548 5.14 30.55 -18.76
N MET A 549 4.58 31.19 -17.74
CA MET A 549 4.66 32.65 -17.58
C MET A 549 6.09 33.12 -17.35
N THR A 550 6.96 32.35 -16.70
CA THR A 550 8.33 32.76 -16.36
C THR A 550 9.39 32.27 -17.34
N ALA A 551 9.06 31.35 -18.25
CA ALA A 551 9.98 30.77 -19.23
C ALA A 551 10.76 31.82 -20.06
N HIS A 552 10.12 32.96 -20.37
CA HIS A 552 10.75 34.05 -21.12
C HIS A 552 11.78 34.87 -20.33
N LEU A 553 11.80 34.76 -18.99
CA LEU A 553 12.72 35.46 -18.11
C LEU A 553 14.06 34.73 -17.92
N GLY A 554 14.09 33.42 -18.20
CA GLY A 554 15.29 32.57 -18.04
C GLY A 554 16.23 32.50 -19.25
N GLY A 555 15.89 33.15 -20.36
CA GLY A 555 16.67 33.12 -21.62
C GLY A 555 17.74 34.20 -21.78
N GLY A 556 18.26 34.77 -20.69
CA GLY A 556 19.20 35.91 -20.69
C GLY A 556 20.67 35.54 -20.46
#